data_AF-A0A2U2TUR6-F1
#
_entry.id   AF-A0A2U2TUR6-F1
#
_cell.length_a   1.000
_cell.length_b   1.000
_cell.length_c   1.000
_cell.angle_alpha   90.00
_cell.angle_beta   90.00
_cell.angle_gamma   90.00
#
_symmetry.space_group_name_H-M   'P 1'
#
loop_
_entity.id
_entity.type
_entity.pdbx_description
1 polymer ?
#
loop_
_entity_poly.entity_id
_entity_poly.type
_entity_poly.pdbx_seq_one_letter_code
_entity_poly.pdbx_strand_id
1 'polypeptide(L)'
;GHHARFLMCQPTSTQGTRIITGDNYSSQYQDLFEQRINELIDESLAMRGERRCLHFSPQAARIWTDYYNDVESKMSVLGPLRDFREYAAKNAEYMARLAGLIHHFSGEEGDISPYTAEMARELAIWYGNEY
;
A
#
# COMPACT_ATOMS: atom_id res chain seq x y z
N GLY A 1 2.27 -8.96 16.08
CA GLY A 1 3.47 -8.16 16.36
C GLY A 1 3.39 -6.82 15.64
N HIS A 2 3.92 -5.75 16.24
CA HIS A 2 3.88 -4.36 15.74
C HIS A 2 4.41 -4.23 14.30
N HIS A 3 5.51 -4.93 13.97
CA HIS A 3 6.18 -4.89 12.65
C HIS A 3 5.35 -5.39 11.47
N ALA A 4 4.36 -6.27 11.71
CA ALA A 4 3.51 -6.79 10.64
C ALA A 4 2.47 -5.77 10.13
N ARG A 5 2.52 -4.51 10.59
CA ARG A 5 1.64 -3.42 10.16
C ARG A 5 2.37 -2.32 9.39
N PHE A 6 3.70 -2.38 9.31
CA PHE A 6 4.50 -1.34 8.67
C PHE A 6 5.10 -1.87 7.38
N LEU A 7 5.04 -1.04 6.34
CA LEU A 7 5.84 -1.19 5.13
C LEU A 7 7.24 -0.65 5.45
N MET A 8 8.18 -1.55 5.70
CA MET A 8 9.57 -1.17 5.98
C MET A 8 10.26 -0.87 4.64
N CYS A 9 10.99 0.25 4.58
CA CYS A 9 11.87 0.60 3.45
C CYS A 9 13.16 1.18 4.00
N GLN A 10 14.26 0.99 3.26
CA GLN A 10 15.57 1.58 3.54
C GLN A 10 16.02 2.42 2.33
N PRO A 11 15.34 3.56 2.05
CA PRO A 11 15.72 4.41 0.94
C PRO A 11 17.12 5.00 1.14
N THR A 12 17.76 5.37 0.03
CA THR A 12 19.08 6.04 0.07
C THR A 12 18.99 7.32 0.91
N SER A 13 19.82 7.42 1.95
CA SER A 13 19.81 8.57 2.83
C SER A 13 20.24 9.83 2.08
N THR A 14 19.41 10.88 2.19
CA THR A 14 19.75 12.23 1.73
C THR A 14 20.30 13.10 2.86
N GLN A 15 20.49 12.55 4.06
CA GLN A 15 21.03 13.31 5.20
C GLN A 15 22.50 13.67 4.94
N GLY A 16 22.85 14.94 5.11
CA GLY A 16 24.17 15.48 4.79
C GLY A 16 24.36 15.90 3.33
N THR A 17 23.44 15.53 2.43
CA THR A 17 23.49 15.88 0.99
C THR A 17 22.21 16.54 0.48
N ARG A 18 21.21 16.77 1.33
CA ARG A 18 19.98 17.50 1.03
C ARG A 18 20.26 19.00 0.87
N ILE A 19 20.90 19.36 -0.24
CA ILE A 19 21.16 20.75 -0.64
C ILE A 19 19.91 21.30 -1.30
N ILE A 20 19.41 22.43 -0.80
CA ILE A 20 18.26 23.12 -1.38
C ILE A 20 18.74 23.81 -2.66
N THR A 21 18.40 23.26 -3.82
CA THR A 21 18.77 23.75 -5.16
C THR A 21 17.75 24.73 -5.75
N GLY A 22 16.60 24.92 -5.09
CA GLY A 22 15.49 25.71 -5.62
C GLY A 22 14.65 24.99 -6.67
N ASP A 23 14.82 23.66 -6.80
CA ASP A 23 13.98 22.84 -7.68
C ASP A 23 12.51 22.90 -7.23
N ASN A 24 11.63 23.26 -8.15
CA ASN A 24 10.18 23.27 -7.90
C ASN A 24 9.65 21.84 -8.00
N TYR A 25 9.42 21.22 -6.84
CA TYR A 25 8.58 20.03 -6.76
C TYR A 25 7.13 20.41 -7.07
N SER A 26 6.44 19.60 -7.87
CA SER A 26 5.05 19.87 -8.21
C SER A 26 4.17 19.82 -6.96
N SER A 27 3.49 20.94 -6.65
CA SER A 27 2.49 21.07 -5.60
C SER A 27 1.06 20.92 -6.12
N GLN A 28 0.88 20.50 -7.38
CA GLN A 28 -0.41 20.57 -8.09
C GLN A 28 -1.57 19.81 -7.43
N TYR A 29 -1.27 18.85 -6.56
CA TYR A 29 -2.26 18.03 -5.84
C TYR A 29 -2.22 18.23 -4.32
N GLN A 30 -1.42 19.16 -3.80
CA GLN A 30 -1.30 19.38 -2.35
C GLN A 30 -2.63 19.80 -1.74
N ASP A 31 -3.26 20.83 -2.30
CA ASP A 31 -4.55 21.34 -1.81
C ASP A 31 -5.65 20.27 -1.84
N LEU A 32 -5.72 19.48 -2.92
CA LEU A 32 -6.69 18.39 -3.07
C LEU A 32 -6.44 17.26 -2.06
N PHE A 33 -5.18 16.93 -1.81
CA PHE A 33 -4.80 15.93 -0.82
C PHE A 33 -5.16 16.40 0.60
N GLU A 34 -4.81 17.64 0.94
CA GLU A 34 -5.14 18.25 2.23
C GLU A 34 -6.65 18.30 2.47
N GLN A 35 -7.42 18.69 1.45
CA GLN A 35 -8.87 18.67 1.52
C GLN A 35 -9.39 17.27 1.83
N ARG A 36 -8.94 16.24 1.10
CA ARG A 36 -9.40 14.86 1.30
C ARG A 36 -9.04 14.32 2.69
N ILE A 37 -7.88 14.68 3.22
CA ILE A 37 -7.49 14.30 4.58
C ILE A 37 -8.43 14.91 5.62
N ASN A 38 -8.79 16.19 5.47
CA ASN A 38 -9.71 16.84 6.39
C ASN A 38 -11.11 16.21 6.35
N GLU A 39 -11.62 15.89 5.15
CA GLU A 39 -12.88 15.16 4.98
C GLU A 39 -12.86 13.81 5.72
N LEU A 40 -11.78 13.03 5.55
CA LEU A 40 -11.63 11.74 6.23
C LEU A 40 -11.56 11.88 7.76
N ILE A 41 -10.94 12.95 8.27
CA ILE A 41 -10.91 13.24 9.70
C ILE A 41 -12.33 13.52 10.20
N ASP A 42 -13.09 14.38 9.52
CA ASP A 42 -14.45 14.73 9.89
C ASP A 42 -15.39 13.51 9.83
N GLU A 43 -15.28 12.68 8.78
CA GLU A 43 -15.97 11.39 8.66
C GLU A 43 -15.66 10.50 9.89
N SER A 44 -14.38 10.38 10.26
CA SER A 44 -13.95 9.55 11.39
C SER A 44 -14.49 10.01 12.75
N LEU A 45 -14.61 11.34 12.94
CA LEU A 45 -15.17 11.94 14.16
C LEU A 45 -16.68 11.73 14.24
N ALA A 46 -17.38 11.70 13.10
CA ALA A 46 -18.80 11.45 13.03
C ALA A 46 -19.17 9.97 13.22
N MET A 47 -18.26 9.03 12.92
CA MET A 47 -18.48 7.60 13.02
C MET A 47 -18.61 7.12 14.48
N ARG A 48 -19.67 6.34 14.76
CA ARG A 48 -19.90 5.73 16.09
C ARG A 48 -19.23 4.36 16.27
N GLY A 49 -18.06 4.17 15.65
CA GLY A 49 -17.27 2.94 15.76
C GLY A 49 -17.76 1.77 14.89
N GLU A 50 -18.66 2.00 13.94
CA GLU A 50 -19.07 0.99 12.96
C GLU A 50 -17.89 0.66 12.03
N ARG A 51 -17.56 -0.64 11.91
CA ARG A 51 -16.48 -1.08 11.01
C ARG A 51 -17.06 -1.42 9.66
N ARG A 52 -16.58 -0.77 8.61
CA ARG A 52 -16.88 -1.14 7.23
C ARG A 52 -15.96 -2.29 6.79
N CYS A 53 -16.55 -3.39 6.34
CA CYS A 53 -15.81 -4.45 5.68
C CYS A 53 -15.71 -4.14 4.18
N LEU A 54 -14.49 -4.10 3.65
CA LEU A 54 -14.23 -3.90 2.23
C LEU A 54 -14.01 -5.27 1.57
N HIS A 55 -14.55 -5.43 0.36
CA HIS A 55 -14.40 -6.65 -0.42
C HIS A 55 -13.68 -6.33 -1.73
N PHE A 56 -12.89 -7.28 -2.21
CA PHE A 56 -12.38 -7.23 -3.57
C PHE A 56 -13.48 -7.63 -4.55
N SER A 57 -13.55 -6.93 -5.67
CA SER A 57 -14.28 -7.44 -6.83
C SER A 57 -13.66 -8.79 -7.27
N PRO A 58 -14.40 -9.67 -7.97
CA PRO A 58 -13.86 -10.97 -8.40
C PRO A 58 -12.58 -10.87 -9.24
N GLN A 59 -12.43 -9.79 -10.01
CA GLN A 59 -11.24 -9.52 -10.80
C GLN A 59 -10.07 -9.04 -9.92
N ALA A 60 -10.31 -8.14 -8.96
CA ALA A 60 -9.31 -7.70 -8.00
C ALA A 60 -8.83 -8.83 -7.08
N ALA A 61 -9.73 -9.73 -6.69
CA ALA A 61 -9.39 -10.92 -5.91
C ALA A 61 -8.43 -11.84 -6.67
N ARG A 62 -8.59 -12.00 -7.98
CA ARG A 62 -7.64 -12.76 -8.82
C ARG A 62 -6.25 -12.12 -8.82
N ILE A 63 -6.15 -10.80 -8.97
CA ILE A 63 -4.87 -10.08 -8.90
C ILE A 63 -4.18 -10.34 -7.56
N TRP A 64 -4.93 -10.27 -6.46
CA TRP A 64 -4.41 -10.57 -5.13
C TRP A 64 -3.93 -12.03 -5.03
N THR A 65 -4.71 -13.00 -5.50
CA THR A 65 -4.35 -14.42 -5.48
C THR A 65 -3.11 -14.73 -6.32
N ASP A 66 -3.03 -14.17 -7.53
CA ASP A 66 -1.89 -14.33 -8.42
C ASP A 66 -0.63 -13.73 -7.78
N TYR A 67 -0.76 -12.56 -7.16
CA TYR A 67 0.34 -11.94 -6.43
C TYR A 67 0.79 -12.76 -5.21
N TYR A 68 -0.15 -13.25 -4.41
CA TYR A 68 0.15 -14.13 -3.27
C TYR A 68 0.93 -15.37 -3.72
N ASN A 69 0.46 -16.05 -4.76
CA ASN A 69 1.09 -17.26 -5.29
C ASN A 69 2.49 -16.99 -5.87
N ASP A 70 2.68 -15.84 -6.54
CA ASP A 70 3.98 -15.41 -7.05
C ASP A 70 4.98 -15.21 -5.89
N VAL A 71 4.58 -14.49 -4.84
CA VAL A 71 5.42 -14.26 -3.65
C VAL A 71 5.75 -15.58 -2.94
N GLU A 72 4.77 -16.48 -2.76
CA GLU A 72 4.99 -17.82 -2.19
C GLU A 72 5.99 -18.64 -3.01
N SER A 73 5.88 -18.63 -4.34
CA SER A 73 6.80 -19.35 -5.21
C SER A 73 8.25 -18.85 -5.06
N LYS A 74 8.42 -17.53 -4.88
CA LYS A 74 9.72 -16.88 -4.69
C LYS A 74 10.35 -17.16 -3.32
N MET A 75 9.56 -17.58 -2.33
CA MET A 75 10.04 -17.98 -1.00
C MET A 75 10.54 -19.43 -0.91
N SER A 76 10.40 -20.21 -1.98
CA SER A 76 10.84 -21.61 -2.04
C SER A 76 12.34 -21.80 -1.71
N VAL A 77 12.78 -23.04 -1.47
CA VAL A 77 14.17 -23.36 -1.06
C VAL A 77 15.22 -22.93 -2.09
N LEU A 78 14.83 -22.74 -3.35
CA LEU A 78 15.69 -22.22 -4.42
C LEU A 78 15.24 -20.83 -4.91
N GLY A 79 14.24 -20.24 -4.25
CA GLY A 79 13.65 -18.98 -4.66
C GLY A 79 14.46 -17.76 -4.19
N PRO A 80 14.31 -16.62 -4.88
CA PRO A 80 15.07 -15.39 -4.59
C PRO A 80 14.77 -14.79 -3.21
N LEU A 81 13.63 -15.12 -2.59
CA LEU A 81 13.20 -14.59 -1.28
C LEU A 81 13.40 -15.61 -0.14
N ARG A 82 14.18 -16.67 -0.36
CA ARG A 82 14.41 -17.72 0.64
C ARG A 82 14.90 -17.19 1.99
N ASP A 83 15.79 -16.20 1.98
CA ASP A 83 16.41 -15.67 3.19
C ASP A 83 15.54 -14.57 3.84
N PHE A 84 14.40 -14.21 3.22
CA PHE A 84 13.50 -13.13 3.63
C PHE A 84 12.04 -13.59 3.80
N ARG A 85 11.82 -14.89 4.03
CA ARG A 85 10.48 -15.52 4.08
C ARG A 85 9.49 -14.83 5.01
N GLU A 86 9.92 -14.45 6.21
CA GLU A 86 9.02 -13.85 7.20
C GLU A 86 8.48 -12.47 6.79
N TYR A 87 9.24 -11.74 5.97
CA TYR A 87 8.84 -10.47 5.40
C TYR A 87 8.00 -10.68 4.14
N ALA A 88 8.49 -11.52 3.21
CA ALA A 88 7.82 -11.84 1.96
C ALA A 88 6.42 -12.45 2.18
N ALA A 89 6.23 -13.34 3.15
CA ALA A 89 4.94 -13.97 3.43
C ALA A 89 3.81 -12.98 3.80
N LYS A 90 4.17 -11.74 4.20
CA LYS A 90 3.19 -10.68 4.54
C LYS A 90 2.93 -9.73 3.39
N ASN A 91 3.66 -9.86 2.28
CA ASN A 91 3.63 -8.84 1.23
C ASN A 91 2.26 -8.76 0.54
N ALA A 92 1.59 -9.89 0.33
CA ALA A 92 0.21 -9.92 -0.15
C ALA A 92 -0.80 -9.34 0.86
N GLU A 93 -0.56 -9.49 2.18
CA GLU A 93 -1.39 -8.81 3.19
C GLU A 93 -1.18 -7.31 3.16
N TYR A 94 0.04 -6.84 2.91
CA TYR A 94 0.34 -5.42 2.74
C TYR A 94 -0.36 -4.85 1.51
N MET A 95 -0.31 -5.57 0.38
CA MET A 95 -1.04 -5.21 -0.82
C MET A 95 -2.55 -5.09 -0.56
N ALA A 96 -3.16 -6.02 0.20
CA ALA A 96 -4.58 -5.92 0.54
C ALA A 96 -4.92 -4.68 1.39
N ARG A 97 -4.05 -4.34 2.36
CA ARG A 97 -4.24 -3.14 3.19
C ARG A 97 -4.07 -1.85 2.39
N LEU A 98 -3.06 -1.79 1.52
CA LEU A 98 -2.86 -0.68 0.61
C LEU A 98 -4.09 -0.49 -0.29
N ALA A 99 -4.64 -1.56 -0.85
CA ALA A 99 -5.82 -1.50 -1.69
C ALA A 99 -7.03 -0.93 -0.92
N GLY A 100 -7.23 -1.35 0.32
CA GLY A 100 -8.29 -0.80 1.18
C GLY A 100 -8.10 0.69 1.51
N LEU A 101 -6.85 1.11 1.80
CA LEU A 101 -6.52 2.52 2.05
C LEU A 101 -6.75 3.38 0.81
N ILE A 102 -6.30 2.94 -0.35
CA ILE A 102 -6.47 3.67 -1.62
C ILE A 102 -7.97 3.75 -1.95
N HIS A 103 -8.71 2.65 -1.89
CA HIS A 103 -10.14 2.64 -2.16
C HIS A 103 -10.91 3.62 -1.25
N HIS A 104 -10.61 3.60 0.05
CA HIS A 104 -11.25 4.51 1.00
C HIS A 104 -10.85 5.98 0.78
N PHE A 105 -9.56 6.22 0.53
CA PHE A 105 -9.06 7.56 0.22
C PHE A 105 -9.68 8.12 -1.07
N SER A 106 -9.84 7.30 -2.10
CA SER A 106 -10.46 7.71 -3.38
C SER A 106 -11.96 7.99 -3.28
N GLY A 107 -12.62 7.60 -2.18
CA GLY A 107 -14.07 7.77 -2.02
C GLY A 107 -14.90 6.88 -2.94
N GLU A 108 -14.31 5.81 -3.47
CA GLU A 108 -15.02 4.84 -4.31
C GLU A 108 -16.08 4.09 -3.50
N GLU A 109 -17.21 3.81 -4.13
CA GLU A 109 -18.26 2.95 -3.55
C GLU A 109 -18.17 1.52 -4.09
N GLY A 110 -18.74 0.58 -3.33
CA GLY A 110 -18.77 -0.83 -3.69
C GLY A 110 -17.49 -1.59 -3.35
N ASP A 111 -17.13 -2.52 -4.21
CA ASP A 111 -15.97 -3.40 -4.05
C ASP A 111 -14.70 -2.75 -4.62
N ILE A 112 -13.55 -3.13 -4.07
CA ILE A 112 -12.24 -2.70 -4.55
C ILE A 112 -12.06 -3.15 -6.00
N SER A 113 -11.79 -2.17 -6.85
CA SER A 113 -11.63 -2.35 -8.29
C SER A 113 -10.31 -3.04 -8.65
N PRO A 114 -10.21 -3.66 -9.84
CA PRO A 114 -8.95 -4.23 -10.33
C PRO A 114 -7.84 -3.19 -10.46
N TYR A 115 -8.21 -1.95 -10.82
CA TYR A 115 -7.28 -0.83 -10.93
C TYR A 115 -6.64 -0.51 -9.56
N THR A 116 -7.46 -0.40 -8.52
CA THR A 116 -6.98 -0.16 -7.15
C THR A 116 -6.12 -1.32 -6.62
N ALA A 117 -6.47 -2.56 -6.98
CA ALA A 117 -5.65 -3.72 -6.66
C ALA A 117 -4.27 -3.69 -7.34
N GLU A 118 -4.19 -3.38 -8.64
CA GLU A 118 -2.89 -3.28 -9.33
C GLU A 118 -2.03 -2.16 -8.75
N MET A 119 -2.60 -0.98 -8.47
CA MET A 119 -1.85 0.10 -7.82
C MET A 119 -1.28 -0.33 -6.46
N ALA A 120 -2.09 -1.02 -5.66
CA ALA A 120 -1.66 -1.52 -4.35
C ALA A 120 -0.56 -2.59 -4.47
N ARG A 121 -0.63 -3.45 -5.50
CA ARG A 121 0.40 -4.44 -5.81
C ARG A 121 1.72 -3.77 -6.18
N GLU A 122 1.71 -2.80 -7.09
CA GLU A 122 2.92 -2.09 -7.50
C GLU A 122 3.59 -1.37 -6.32
N LEU A 123 2.81 -0.75 -5.44
CA LEU A 123 3.33 -0.16 -4.20
C LEU A 123 3.92 -1.23 -3.26
N ALA A 124 3.24 -2.36 -3.08
CA ALA A 124 3.73 -3.44 -2.22
C ALA A 124 5.04 -4.06 -2.75
N ILE A 125 5.19 -4.18 -4.07
CA ILE A 125 6.43 -4.60 -4.74
C ILE A 125 7.52 -3.56 -4.52
N TRP A 126 7.23 -2.28 -4.72
CA TRP A 126 8.20 -1.20 -4.52
C TRP A 126 8.76 -1.20 -3.10
N TYR A 127 7.90 -1.20 -2.08
CA TYR A 127 8.31 -1.33 -0.67
C TYR A 127 8.99 -2.67 -0.37
N GLY A 128 8.64 -3.72 -1.10
CA GLY A 128 9.29 -5.02 -1.01
C GLY A 128 10.74 -5.01 -1.50
N ASN A 129 11.06 -4.20 -2.51
CA ASN A 129 12.39 -4.10 -3.11
C ASN A 129 13.32 -3.10 -2.40
N GLU A 130 12.76 -2.18 -1.62
CA GLU A 130 13.52 -1.22 -0.81
C GLU A 130 14.07 -1.82 0.51
N TYR A 131 13.91 -3.13 0.73
CA TYR A 131 14.41 -3.90 1.88
C TYR A 131 15.39 -4.98 1.43
#